data_AF-A0A971WL44-F1
#
_entry.id   AF-A0A971WL44-F1
#
_cell.length_a   1.000
_cell.length_b   1.000
_cell.length_c   1.000
_cell.angle_alpha   90.00
_cell.angle_beta   90.00
_cell.angle_gamma   90.00
#
_symmetry.space_group_name_H-M   'P 1'
#
loop_
_entity.id
_entity.type
_entity.pdbx_description
1 polymer ?
#
loop_
_entity_poly.entity_id
_entity_poly.type
_entity_poly.pdbx_seq_one_letter_code
_entity_poly.pdbx_strand_id
1 'polypeptide(L)'
;MTSKERMILALNKEKPDRLPVTVHQWQKYHLDTYMGGISALEAFEKTGMDAAIQYFMDIGQFSQLSLHDLEKNILSTPEWQEEIKVIKADPDDFLLYHTVHTPRGVLNYKRAGNLKTTWITEYMIKKEEDLNLIKYMPVPLLDLQPVNQLYDEIGDQGILRGFVWGDQAGCWQHAACLMDINELIFKCFDNPS
;
A
#
# COMPACT_ATOMS: atom_id res chain seq x y z
N MET A 1 -18.57 -24.77 -7.52
CA MET A 1 -18.19 -23.82 -6.47
C MET A 1 -17.53 -22.63 -7.13
N THR A 2 -18.06 -21.45 -6.89
CA THR A 2 -17.46 -20.19 -7.36
C THR A 2 -16.16 -19.92 -6.62
N SER A 3 -15.34 -19.02 -7.15
CA SER A 3 -14.10 -18.57 -6.49
C SER A 3 -14.42 -17.99 -5.10
N LYS A 4 -15.46 -17.16 -5.00
CA LYS A 4 -15.92 -16.59 -3.73
C LYS A 4 -16.34 -17.66 -2.72
N GLU A 5 -17.21 -18.58 -3.11
CA GLU A 5 -17.64 -19.68 -2.24
C GLU A 5 -16.44 -20.48 -1.71
N ARG A 6 -15.51 -20.81 -2.61
CA ARG A 6 -14.30 -21.59 -2.29
C ARG A 6 -13.44 -20.89 -1.24
N MET A 7 -13.19 -19.59 -1.42
CA MET A 7 -12.38 -18.81 -0.51
C MET A 7 -13.06 -18.58 0.84
N ILE A 8 -14.38 -18.30 0.86
CA ILE A 8 -15.13 -18.11 2.10
C ILE A 8 -15.19 -19.41 2.92
N LEU A 9 -15.43 -20.57 2.28
CA LEU A 9 -15.37 -21.86 2.95
C LEU A 9 -14.00 -22.12 3.57
N ALA A 10 -12.92 -21.83 2.83
CA ALA A 10 -11.56 -21.99 3.36
C ALA A 10 -11.29 -21.07 4.57
N LEU A 11 -11.73 -19.81 4.52
CA LEU A 11 -11.62 -18.87 5.65
C LEU A 11 -12.41 -19.33 6.88
N ASN A 12 -13.56 -19.97 6.67
CA ASN A 12 -14.39 -20.55 7.72
C ASN A 12 -13.87 -21.92 8.22
N LYS A 13 -12.72 -22.39 7.73
CA LYS A 13 -12.13 -23.71 8.05
C LYS A 13 -13.02 -24.89 7.62
N GLU A 14 -13.82 -24.70 6.59
CA GLU A 14 -14.66 -25.73 5.97
C GLU A 14 -13.91 -26.42 4.81
N LYS A 15 -14.60 -27.34 4.12
CA LYS A 15 -14.02 -28.13 3.03
C LYS A 15 -14.48 -27.62 1.66
N PRO A 16 -13.69 -26.78 0.97
CA PRO A 16 -13.96 -26.41 -0.42
C PRO A 16 -13.81 -27.62 -1.37
N ASP A 17 -14.26 -27.44 -2.62
CA ASP A 17 -14.14 -28.44 -3.69
C ASP A 17 -12.68 -28.73 -4.09
N ARG A 18 -11.80 -27.72 -3.97
CA ARG A 18 -10.33 -27.82 -4.10
C ARG A 18 -9.64 -26.79 -3.20
N LEU A 19 -8.33 -26.93 -3.00
CA LEU A 19 -7.51 -25.90 -2.36
C LEU A 19 -7.66 -24.58 -3.15
N PRO A 20 -8.08 -23.46 -2.52
CA PRO A 20 -8.05 -22.16 -3.17
C PRO A 20 -6.60 -21.75 -3.48
N VAL A 21 -6.35 -21.23 -4.67
CA VAL A 21 -5.03 -20.77 -5.12
C VAL A 21 -5.15 -19.33 -5.55
N THR A 22 -4.38 -18.44 -4.95
CA THR A 22 -4.37 -17.02 -5.29
C THR A 22 -2.95 -16.47 -5.18
N VAL A 23 -2.75 -15.24 -5.64
CA VAL A 23 -1.49 -14.49 -5.46
C VAL A 23 -1.71 -13.36 -4.47
N HIS A 24 -0.62 -12.81 -3.91
CA HIS A 24 -0.75 -11.64 -3.05
C HIS A 24 -1.46 -10.52 -3.80
N GLN A 25 -0.98 -10.09 -4.96
CA GLN A 25 -1.67 -9.13 -5.83
C GLN A 25 -1.09 -9.21 -7.23
N TRP A 26 -1.89 -8.88 -8.23
CA TRP A 26 -1.39 -8.67 -9.58
C TRP A 26 -0.73 -7.29 -9.68
N GLN A 27 0.56 -7.26 -10.01
CA GLN A 27 1.28 -6.02 -10.25
C GLN A 27 0.85 -5.42 -11.59
N LYS A 28 0.55 -4.11 -11.62
CA LYS A 28 0.16 -3.41 -12.84
C LYS A 28 1.16 -3.62 -13.98
N TYR A 29 2.47 -3.52 -13.67
CA TYR A 29 3.53 -3.81 -14.65
C TYR A 29 3.39 -5.19 -15.30
N HIS A 30 3.06 -6.22 -14.51
CA HIS A 30 2.91 -7.58 -15.02
C HIS A 30 1.69 -7.71 -15.94
N LEU A 31 0.55 -7.14 -15.52
CA LEU A 31 -0.68 -7.11 -16.30
C LEU A 31 -0.46 -6.42 -17.65
N ASP A 32 0.15 -5.24 -17.63
CA ASP A 32 0.42 -4.43 -18.83
C ASP A 32 1.44 -5.11 -19.76
N THR A 33 2.55 -5.63 -19.22
CA THR A 33 3.67 -6.13 -20.03
C THR A 33 3.46 -7.56 -20.55
N TYR A 34 2.91 -8.45 -19.72
CA TYR A 34 2.87 -9.89 -20.01
C TYR A 34 1.47 -10.45 -20.23
N MET A 35 0.43 -9.71 -19.81
CA MET A 35 -0.95 -10.16 -19.96
C MET A 35 -1.78 -9.28 -20.90
N GLY A 36 -1.16 -8.28 -21.55
CA GLY A 36 -1.80 -7.44 -22.56
C GLY A 36 -2.69 -6.34 -21.99
N GLY A 37 -2.42 -5.90 -20.75
CA GLY A 37 -3.17 -4.83 -20.10
C GLY A 37 -4.55 -5.24 -19.56
N ILE A 38 -4.79 -6.55 -19.40
CA ILE A 38 -6.03 -7.03 -18.78
C ILE A 38 -6.11 -6.65 -17.30
N SER A 39 -7.33 -6.56 -16.78
CA SER A 39 -7.58 -6.34 -15.36
C SER A 39 -7.08 -7.49 -14.48
N ALA A 40 -6.93 -7.23 -13.19
CA ALA A 40 -6.59 -8.26 -12.21
C ALA A 40 -7.65 -9.38 -12.16
N LEU A 41 -8.93 -9.04 -12.34
CA LEU A 41 -10.03 -10.01 -12.34
C LEU A 41 -9.95 -10.93 -13.57
N GLU A 42 -9.74 -10.36 -14.76
CA GLU A 42 -9.51 -11.12 -16.00
C GLU A 42 -8.24 -11.99 -15.92
N ALA A 43 -7.19 -11.52 -15.23
CA ALA A 43 -5.98 -12.31 -15.02
C ALA A 43 -6.23 -13.54 -14.13
N PHE A 44 -7.04 -13.41 -13.08
CA PHE A 44 -7.47 -14.55 -12.27
C PHE A 44 -8.29 -15.55 -13.08
N GLU A 45 -9.25 -15.07 -13.88
CA GLU A 45 -10.03 -15.92 -14.79
C GLU A 45 -9.13 -16.68 -15.77
N LYS A 46 -8.23 -15.98 -16.46
CA LYS A 46 -7.31 -16.55 -17.46
C LYS A 46 -6.36 -17.59 -16.90
N THR A 47 -5.98 -17.46 -15.63
CA THR A 47 -5.06 -18.39 -14.94
C THR A 47 -5.78 -19.52 -14.20
N GLY A 48 -7.11 -19.45 -14.06
CA GLY A 48 -7.91 -20.41 -13.28
C GLY A 48 -7.69 -20.32 -11.76
N MET A 49 -7.03 -19.24 -11.30
CA MET A 49 -6.82 -18.95 -9.89
C MET A 49 -8.07 -18.30 -9.26
N ASP A 50 -8.15 -18.38 -7.94
CA ASP A 50 -9.22 -17.81 -7.13
C ASP A 50 -8.96 -16.31 -6.90
N ALA A 51 -9.84 -15.46 -7.45
CA ALA A 51 -9.65 -14.02 -7.41
C ALA A 51 -9.72 -13.46 -5.98
N ALA A 52 -8.63 -12.82 -5.58
CA ALA A 52 -8.50 -12.06 -4.36
C ALA A 52 -8.11 -10.63 -4.74
N ILE A 53 -9.09 -9.79 -5.05
CA ILE A 53 -8.84 -8.44 -5.52
C ILE A 53 -8.47 -7.57 -4.33
N GLN A 54 -7.32 -6.90 -4.43
CA GLN A 54 -6.84 -5.99 -3.40
C GLN A 54 -7.33 -4.58 -3.71
N TYR A 55 -7.99 -3.95 -2.73
CA TYR A 55 -8.33 -2.54 -2.75
C TYR A 55 -7.62 -1.81 -1.61
N PHE A 56 -7.11 -0.65 -1.93
CA PHE A 56 -6.60 0.34 -1.00
C PHE A 56 -7.09 1.70 -1.48
N MET A 57 -7.56 2.52 -0.54
CA MET A 57 -7.98 3.87 -0.87
C MET A 57 -6.75 4.68 -1.26
N ASP A 58 -6.84 5.41 -2.37
CA ASP A 58 -5.78 6.29 -2.82
C ASP A 58 -5.73 7.53 -1.91
N ILE A 59 -4.85 7.46 -0.92
CA ILE A 59 -4.67 8.47 0.13
C ILE A 59 -3.30 9.16 0.01
N GLY A 60 -2.63 8.95 -1.13
CA GLY A 60 -1.28 9.44 -1.44
C GLY A 60 -0.23 9.17 -0.38
N GLN A 61 -0.29 8.00 0.24
CA GLN A 61 0.73 7.56 1.18
C GLN A 61 1.98 7.01 0.47
N PHE A 62 3.09 7.25 1.16
CA PHE A 62 4.52 7.13 0.84
C PHE A 62 4.92 6.07 -0.21
N SER A 63 4.33 4.89 -0.19
CA SER A 63 4.76 3.74 -1.01
C SER A 63 4.00 3.57 -2.34
N GLN A 64 2.87 4.25 -2.55
CA GLN A 64 1.95 3.89 -3.66
C GLN A 64 1.84 4.94 -4.76
N LEU A 65 2.34 6.15 -4.51
CA LEU A 65 2.38 7.20 -5.53
C LEU A 65 3.40 6.82 -6.61
N SER A 66 3.02 6.84 -7.88
CA SER A 66 3.97 6.88 -8.99
C SER A 66 4.41 8.33 -9.24
N LEU A 67 5.42 8.54 -10.10
CA LEU A 67 5.78 9.89 -10.57
C LEU A 67 4.58 10.65 -11.17
N HIS A 68 3.59 9.94 -11.71
CA HIS A 68 2.41 10.53 -12.33
C HIS A 68 1.34 10.98 -11.32
N ASP A 69 1.42 10.54 -10.07
CA ASP A 69 0.41 10.79 -9.03
C ASP A 69 0.82 11.88 -8.04
N LEU A 70 2.00 12.48 -8.25
CA LEU A 70 2.60 13.47 -7.35
C LEU A 70 1.71 14.68 -7.04
N GLU A 71 0.88 15.10 -7.99
CA GLU A 71 0.05 16.31 -7.85
C GLU A 71 -1.36 16.02 -7.31
N LYS A 72 -1.81 14.76 -7.28
CA LYS A 72 -3.26 14.47 -7.15
C LYS A 72 -3.69 13.96 -5.77
N ASN A 73 -2.78 13.39 -4.99
CA ASN A 73 -3.21 12.49 -3.92
C ASN A 73 -2.58 12.72 -2.55
N ILE A 74 -1.67 13.68 -2.37
CA ILE A 74 -1.06 13.91 -1.04
C ILE A 74 -2.12 14.46 -0.09
N LEU A 75 -2.49 13.65 0.91
CA LEU A 75 -3.40 14.08 1.96
C LEU A 75 -2.72 15.13 2.83
N SER A 76 -3.10 16.40 2.66
CA SER A 76 -2.60 17.51 3.46
C SER A 76 -3.60 17.96 4.52
N THR A 77 -3.10 18.30 5.70
CA THR A 77 -3.84 19.01 6.75
C THR A 77 -3.07 20.25 7.20
N PRO A 78 -3.67 21.18 7.96
CA PRO A 78 -2.93 22.32 8.51
C PRO A 78 -1.74 21.92 9.41
N GLU A 79 -1.77 20.73 9.99
CA GLU A 79 -0.70 20.21 10.86
C GLU A 79 0.22 19.20 10.16
N TRP A 80 -0.06 18.87 8.90
CA TRP A 80 0.73 17.96 8.06
C TRP A 80 0.74 18.45 6.61
N GLN A 81 1.80 19.17 6.26
CA GLN A 81 2.00 19.71 4.92
C GLN A 81 3.24 19.09 4.32
N GLU A 82 3.10 18.46 3.17
CA GLU A 82 4.19 17.74 2.53
C GLU A 82 4.60 18.40 1.21
N GLU A 83 5.89 18.66 1.09
CA GLU A 83 6.54 19.16 -0.11
C GLU A 83 7.36 18.04 -0.73
N ILE A 84 7.19 17.82 -2.04
CA ILE A 84 7.95 16.82 -2.79
C ILE A 84 8.87 17.50 -3.79
N LYS A 85 10.15 17.22 -3.68
CA LYS A 85 11.17 17.60 -4.66
C LYS A 85 11.58 16.38 -5.49
N VAL A 86 11.36 16.46 -6.79
CA VAL A 86 11.84 15.45 -7.75
C VAL A 86 13.34 15.60 -7.92
N ILE A 87 14.10 14.58 -7.51
CA ILE A 87 15.56 14.53 -7.67
C ILE A 87 15.94 13.83 -8.98
N LYS A 88 15.22 12.74 -9.30
CA LYS A 88 15.34 12.02 -10.57
C LYS A 88 13.93 11.65 -11.06
N ALA A 89 13.64 11.97 -12.31
CA ALA A 89 12.32 11.83 -12.93
C ALA A 89 12.25 10.69 -13.97
N ASP A 90 13.15 9.72 -13.89
CA ASP A 90 13.19 8.55 -14.79
C ASP A 90 12.16 7.50 -14.33
N PRO A 91 11.17 7.11 -15.14
CA PRO A 91 10.18 6.10 -14.75
C PRO A 91 10.77 4.74 -14.36
N ASP A 92 11.96 4.39 -14.85
CA ASP A 92 12.65 3.13 -14.54
C ASP A 92 13.57 3.23 -13.31
N ASP A 93 13.82 4.44 -12.80
CA ASP A 93 14.63 4.70 -11.60
C ASP A 93 14.43 6.14 -11.11
N PHE A 94 13.29 6.41 -10.49
CA PHE A 94 12.98 7.74 -9.98
C PHE A 94 13.46 7.91 -8.54
N LEU A 95 13.71 9.17 -8.14
CA LEU A 95 14.09 9.52 -6.77
C LEU A 95 13.37 10.79 -6.36
N LEU A 96 12.71 10.73 -5.22
CA LEU A 96 11.93 11.81 -4.63
C LEU A 96 12.46 12.13 -3.24
N TYR A 97 12.59 13.41 -2.95
CA TYR A 97 12.90 13.94 -1.64
C TYR A 97 11.66 14.61 -1.06
N HIS A 98 11.27 14.19 0.12
CA HIS A 98 10.06 14.66 0.77
C HIS A 98 10.40 15.44 2.03
N THR A 99 9.73 16.57 2.21
CA THR A 99 9.78 17.40 3.41
C THR A 99 8.37 17.51 3.98
N VAL A 100 8.17 17.04 5.21
CA VAL A 100 6.89 17.15 5.91
C VAL A 100 7.01 18.20 7.01
N HIS A 101 6.19 19.23 6.92
CA HIS A 101 6.06 20.29 7.90
C HIS A 101 4.95 19.95 8.89
N THR A 102 5.28 20.03 10.18
CA THR A 102 4.34 19.87 11.30
C THR A 102 4.46 21.08 12.24
N PRO A 103 3.51 21.31 13.17
CA PRO A 103 3.58 22.41 14.12
C PRO A 103 4.80 22.39 15.06
N ARG A 104 5.46 21.23 15.23
CA ARG A 104 6.54 21.05 16.21
C ARG A 104 7.88 20.65 15.59
N GLY A 105 7.95 20.54 14.27
CA GLY A 105 9.18 20.14 13.60
C GLY A 105 8.96 19.74 12.14
N VAL A 106 10.06 19.35 11.51
CA VAL A 106 10.07 18.95 10.10
C VAL A 106 10.64 17.54 10.00
N LEU A 107 9.96 16.67 9.28
CA LEU A 107 10.43 15.33 8.94
C LEU A 107 10.92 15.33 7.49
N ASN A 108 11.95 14.54 7.20
CA ASN A 108 12.50 14.43 5.84
C ASN A 108 12.80 12.98 5.53
N TYR A 109 12.43 12.54 4.33
CA TYR A 109 12.67 11.17 3.88
C TYR A 109 12.87 11.13 2.36
N LYS A 110 13.40 10.02 1.87
CA LYS A 110 13.58 9.77 0.43
C LYS A 110 12.98 8.45 0.04
N ARG A 111 12.37 8.43 -1.13
CA ARG A 111 11.90 7.21 -1.76
C ARG A 111 12.33 7.15 -3.20
N ALA A 112 12.59 5.94 -3.66
CA ALA A 112 12.88 5.65 -5.04
C ALA A 112 11.88 4.61 -5.54
N GLY A 113 11.84 4.44 -6.85
CA GLY A 113 11.01 3.43 -7.46
C GLY A 113 11.25 3.31 -8.94
N ASN A 114 10.57 2.34 -9.51
CA ASN A 114 10.56 2.09 -10.94
C ASN A 114 9.17 1.63 -11.35
N LEU A 115 9.03 1.20 -12.61
CA LEU A 115 7.78 0.68 -13.14
C LEU A 115 7.22 -0.54 -12.37
N LYS A 116 8.05 -1.25 -11.59
CA LYS A 116 7.67 -2.49 -10.89
C LYS A 116 7.31 -2.26 -9.44
N THR A 117 8.01 -1.38 -8.74
CA THR A 117 7.87 -1.21 -7.28
C THR A 117 8.52 0.08 -6.78
N THR A 118 8.29 0.42 -5.52
CA THR A 118 8.88 1.57 -4.81
C THR A 118 9.52 1.09 -3.51
N TRP A 119 10.49 1.87 -3.01
CA TRP A 119 11.19 1.59 -1.76
C TRP A 119 11.69 2.87 -1.10
N ILE A 120 11.86 2.82 0.23
CA ILE A 120 12.46 3.90 1.00
C ILE A 120 13.99 3.83 0.86
N THR A 121 14.62 4.98 0.62
CA THR A 121 16.10 5.10 0.54
C THR A 121 16.66 5.92 1.70
N GLU A 122 15.83 6.73 2.35
CA GLU A 122 16.14 7.43 3.59
C GLU A 122 14.87 7.49 4.43
N TYR A 123 14.91 6.89 5.63
CA TYR A 123 13.75 6.78 6.52
C TYR A 123 13.35 8.12 7.15
N MET A 124 12.07 8.24 7.47
CA MET A 124 11.49 9.45 8.07
C MET A 124 11.90 9.60 9.54
N ILE A 125 11.84 8.51 10.31
CA ILE A 125 12.22 8.47 11.71
C ILE A 125 13.69 8.14 11.82
N LYS A 126 14.47 9.11 12.28
CA LYS A 126 15.94 8.99 12.43
C LYS A 126 16.37 9.03 13.88
N LYS A 127 15.52 9.57 14.74
CA LYS A 127 15.70 9.68 16.19
C LYS A 127 14.36 9.56 16.89
N GLU A 128 14.41 9.32 18.19
CA GLU A 128 13.21 9.05 19.00
C GLU A 128 12.23 10.23 19.02
N GLU A 129 12.74 11.46 19.00
CA GLU A 129 11.90 12.66 19.03
C GLU A 129 11.02 12.80 17.79
N ASP A 130 11.43 12.21 16.65
CA ASP A 130 10.67 12.25 15.41
C ASP A 130 9.33 11.50 15.54
N LEU A 131 9.26 10.48 16.42
CA LEU A 131 8.03 9.73 16.69
C LEU A 131 6.91 10.65 17.23
N ASN A 132 7.28 11.69 17.98
CA ASN A 132 6.32 12.67 18.49
C ASN A 132 5.65 13.51 17.40
N LEU A 133 6.22 13.52 16.18
CA LEU A 133 5.68 14.23 15.03
C LEU A 133 4.68 13.36 14.24
N ILE A 134 4.74 12.03 14.36
CA ILE A 134 3.82 11.10 13.67
C ILE A 134 2.37 11.28 14.11
N LYS A 135 2.12 11.78 15.32
CA LYS A 135 0.76 12.09 15.79
C LYS A 135 0.01 13.11 14.91
N TYR A 136 0.74 13.89 14.10
CA TYR A 136 0.16 14.85 13.16
C TYR A 136 -0.18 14.20 11.81
N MET A 137 0.27 12.97 11.55
CA MET A 137 0.03 12.27 10.29
C MET A 137 -1.47 12.03 10.11
N PRO A 138 -2.03 12.40 8.94
CA PRO A 138 -3.46 12.32 8.74
C PRO A 138 -3.94 10.88 8.56
N VAL A 139 -5.04 10.56 9.27
CA VAL A 139 -5.78 9.31 9.13
C VAL A 139 -7.13 9.61 8.46
N PRO A 140 -7.24 9.47 7.12
CA PRO A 140 -8.49 9.66 6.40
C PRO A 140 -9.51 8.59 6.77
N LEU A 141 -10.78 8.96 6.63
CA LEU A 141 -11.88 8.01 6.70
C LEU A 141 -11.98 7.23 5.40
N LEU A 142 -12.23 5.93 5.48
CA LEU A 142 -12.42 5.06 4.32
C LEU A 142 -13.68 5.48 3.54
N ASP A 143 -13.51 5.77 2.26
CA ASP A 143 -14.62 5.91 1.33
C ASP A 143 -15.16 4.52 0.95
N LEU A 144 -16.39 4.24 1.37
CA LEU A 144 -17.05 2.96 1.11
C LEU A 144 -17.63 2.85 -0.29
N GLN A 145 -17.86 3.96 -0.98
CA GLN A 145 -18.51 3.95 -2.29
C GLN A 145 -17.71 3.17 -3.36
N PRO A 146 -16.41 3.41 -3.56
CA PRO A 146 -15.59 2.62 -4.49
C PRO A 146 -15.41 1.16 -4.02
N VAL A 147 -15.37 0.92 -2.72
CA VAL A 147 -15.29 -0.43 -2.13
C VAL A 147 -16.53 -1.24 -2.52
N ASN A 148 -17.72 -0.67 -2.34
CA ASN A 148 -18.98 -1.32 -2.68
C ASN A 148 -19.09 -1.58 -4.19
N GLN A 149 -18.73 -0.60 -5.02
CA GLN A 149 -18.74 -0.76 -6.47
C GLN A 149 -17.83 -1.91 -6.93
N LEU A 150 -16.60 -1.97 -6.40
CA LEU A 150 -15.66 -3.03 -6.74
C LEU A 150 -16.12 -4.39 -6.21
N TYR A 151 -16.74 -4.43 -5.03
CA TYR A 151 -17.33 -5.65 -4.48
C TYR A 151 -18.43 -6.20 -5.41
N ASP A 152 -19.30 -5.32 -5.91
CA ASP A 152 -20.37 -5.68 -6.84
C ASP A 152 -19.81 -6.14 -8.19
N GLU A 153 -18.77 -5.48 -8.71
CA GLU A 153 -18.07 -5.86 -9.95
C GLU A 153 -17.44 -7.26 -9.84
N ILE A 154 -16.82 -7.59 -8.71
CA ILE A 154 -16.22 -8.91 -8.47
C ILE A 154 -17.29 -10.00 -8.39
N GLY A 155 -18.47 -9.68 -7.83
CA GLY A 155 -19.58 -10.62 -7.70
C GLY A 155 -19.17 -11.94 -7.02
N ASP A 156 -19.41 -13.06 -7.70
CA ASP A 156 -19.01 -14.41 -7.24
C ASP A 156 -17.65 -14.87 -7.80
N GLN A 157 -17.00 -14.06 -8.63
CA GLN A 157 -15.72 -14.39 -9.25
C GLN A 157 -14.56 -14.29 -8.25
N GLY A 158 -14.76 -13.75 -7.04
CA GLY A 158 -13.73 -13.67 -6.02
C GLY A 158 -14.15 -13.01 -4.72
N ILE A 159 -13.15 -12.71 -3.90
CA ILE A 159 -13.29 -11.87 -2.70
C ILE A 159 -12.61 -10.53 -2.92
N LEU A 160 -13.17 -9.50 -2.28
CA LEU A 160 -12.52 -8.21 -2.10
C LEU A 160 -11.77 -8.22 -0.76
N ARG A 161 -10.51 -7.82 -0.77
CA ARG A 161 -9.69 -7.67 0.44
C ARG A 161 -8.91 -6.35 0.39
N GLY A 162 -8.52 -5.83 1.54
CA GLY A 162 -7.82 -4.56 1.63
C GLY A 162 -7.42 -4.24 3.05
N PHE A 163 -6.93 -3.02 3.26
CA PHE A 163 -6.69 -2.46 4.58
C PHE A 163 -7.11 -0.99 4.58
N VAL A 164 -7.36 -0.45 5.77
CA VAL A 164 -7.98 0.88 5.93
C VAL A 164 -6.98 2.01 5.75
N TRP A 165 -5.78 1.87 6.32
CA TRP A 165 -4.80 2.96 6.40
C TRP A 165 -3.36 2.46 6.64
N GLY A 166 -2.38 3.21 6.15
CA GLY A 166 -0.94 2.93 6.26
C GLY A 166 -0.32 2.57 4.91
N ASP A 167 1.00 2.70 4.76
CA ASP A 167 1.71 2.31 3.53
C ASP A 167 1.63 0.81 3.22
N GLN A 168 1.74 0.04 4.28
CA GLN A 168 1.70 -1.41 4.26
C GLN A 168 0.69 -1.86 5.32
N ALA A 169 -0.02 -2.94 5.04
CA ALA A 169 -1.09 -3.42 5.91
C ALA A 169 -0.59 -3.70 7.33
N GLY A 170 -1.18 -3.07 8.35
CA GLY A 170 -0.86 -3.33 9.75
C GLY A 170 0.25 -2.44 10.33
N CYS A 171 0.18 -2.21 11.65
CA CYS A 171 1.04 -1.25 12.35
C CYS A 171 2.54 -1.56 12.24
N TRP A 172 2.92 -2.84 12.29
CA TRP A 172 4.31 -3.26 12.16
C TRP A 172 4.88 -2.97 10.76
N GLN A 173 4.14 -3.34 9.72
CA GLN A 173 4.61 -3.15 8.34
C GLN A 173 4.67 -1.66 8.00
N HIS A 174 3.71 -0.87 8.49
CA HIS A 174 3.79 0.59 8.34
C HIS A 174 4.98 1.19 9.10
N ALA A 175 5.26 0.75 10.33
CA ALA A 175 6.44 1.21 11.08
C ALA A 175 7.76 0.90 10.34
N ALA A 176 7.84 -0.26 9.66
CA ALA A 176 8.98 -0.63 8.82
C ALA A 176 9.16 0.27 7.56
N CYS A 177 8.14 1.04 7.18
CA CYS A 177 8.26 2.09 6.16
C CYS A 177 8.77 3.42 6.76
N LEU A 178 8.63 3.62 8.07
CA LEU A 178 8.99 4.87 8.75
C LEU A 178 10.41 4.85 9.32
N MET A 179 10.94 3.67 9.68
CA MET A 179 12.22 3.46 10.35
C MET A 179 12.99 2.30 9.71
N ASP A 180 14.32 2.30 9.83
CA ASP A 180 15.15 1.16 9.44
C ASP A 180 14.70 -0.12 10.15
N ILE A 181 14.54 -1.19 9.38
CA ILE A 181 13.99 -2.44 9.89
C ILE A 181 14.89 -3.10 10.93
N ASN A 182 16.21 -2.96 10.83
CA ASN A 182 17.13 -3.53 11.81
C ASN A 182 17.01 -2.78 13.13
N GLU A 183 17.03 -1.45 13.08
CA GLU A 183 16.83 -0.60 14.26
C GLU A 183 15.47 -0.87 14.90
N LEU A 184 14.41 -0.98 14.10
CA LEU A 184 13.06 -1.26 14.58
C LEU A 184 12.97 -2.64 15.26
N ILE A 185 13.58 -3.67 14.69
CA ILE A 185 13.66 -5.01 15.29
C ILE A 185 14.38 -4.95 16.66
N PHE A 186 15.54 -4.29 16.74
CA PHE A 186 16.25 -4.16 18.02
C PHE A 186 15.45 -3.36 19.05
N LYS A 187 14.81 -2.25 18.64
CA LYS A 187 13.95 -1.46 19.51
C LYS A 187 12.79 -2.25 20.10
N CYS A 188 12.20 -3.21 19.37
CA CYS A 188 11.16 -4.07 19.92
C CYS A 188 11.62 -4.91 21.12
N PHE A 189 12.91 -5.22 21.21
CA PHE A 189 13.46 -5.97 22.34
C PHE A 189 14.02 -5.04 23.42
N ASP A 190 14.72 -3.99 23.01
CA ASP A 190 15.45 -3.09 23.91
C ASP A 190 14.55 -2.03 24.56
N ASN A 191 13.51 -1.58 23.86
CA ASN A 191 12.56 -0.56 24.31
C ASN A 191 11.12 -0.86 23.83
N PRO A 192 10.44 -1.88 24.41
CA PRO A 192 9.12 -2.32 23.98
C PRO A 192 7.95 -1.42 24.43
N SER A 193 8.19 -0.43 25.29
CA SER A 193 7.18 0.47 25.88
C SER A 193 7.00 1.75 25.09
#